data_AF-A0A9E3CML6-F1
#
_entry.id   AF-A0A9E3CML6-F1
#
_cell.length_a   1.000
_cell.length_b   1.000
_cell.length_c   1.000
_cell.angle_alpha   90.00
_cell.angle_beta   90.00
_cell.angle_gamma   90.00
#
_symmetry.space_group_name_H-M   'P 1'
#
loop_
_entity.id
_entity.type
_entity.pdbx_description
1 polymer ?
#
loop_
_entity_poly.entity_id
_entity_poly.type
_entity_poly.pdbx_seq_one_letter_code
_entity_poly.pdbx_strand_id
1 'polypeptide(L)'
;MSTRWLQVLLALSLLLNTFVLAGFVYRSWIMPPAFEHSGPPPPPPGPRPSALEMVTHELDLDDTQRQALKAVFDQYAEDRRERIREIQKLREQIAAEYRKPTVDLAKLDSLVDQLTKLRAEFQKEMFHALAQVEGQLRPEQRQRMHQMMADRLGAPFGRPPANAAAQPGPGAQPGRPPQ
;
A
#
# COMPACT_ATOMS: atom_id res chain seq x y z
N MET A 1 -51.77 -18.07 36.36
CA MET A 1 -50.32 -18.18 36.66
C MET A 1 -50.06 -17.56 38.02
N SER A 2 -49.26 -18.20 38.89
CA SER A 2 -49.03 -17.67 40.24
C SER A 2 -48.04 -16.51 40.21
N THR A 3 -48.25 -15.51 41.08
CA THR A 3 -47.42 -14.30 41.23
C THR A 3 -45.93 -14.65 41.41
N ARG A 4 -45.62 -15.78 42.04
CA ARG A 4 -44.25 -16.28 42.23
C ARG A 4 -43.55 -16.64 40.92
N TRP A 5 -44.26 -17.24 39.97
CA TRP A 5 -43.71 -17.54 38.64
C TRP A 5 -43.46 -16.29 37.82
N LEU A 6 -44.35 -15.30 37.90
CA LEU A 6 -44.15 -14.00 37.27
C LEU A 6 -42.92 -13.27 37.84
N GLN A 7 -42.73 -13.31 39.16
CA GLN A 7 -41.55 -12.74 39.81
C GLN A 7 -40.25 -13.43 39.40
N VAL A 8 -40.25 -14.76 39.31
CA VAL A 8 -39.09 -15.55 38.85
C VAL A 8 -38.74 -15.20 37.41
N LEU A 9 -39.73 -15.16 36.51
CA LEU A 9 -39.52 -14.80 35.10
C LEU A 9 -39.02 -13.35 34.93
N LEU A 10 -39.56 -12.42 35.73
CA LEU A 10 -39.11 -11.03 35.72
C LEU A 10 -37.66 -10.90 36.19
N ALA A 11 -37.30 -11.56 37.30
CA ALA A 11 -35.93 -11.55 37.82
C ALA A 11 -34.93 -12.16 36.82
N LEU A 12 -35.32 -13.26 36.17
CA LEU A 12 -34.48 -13.94 35.18
C LEU A 12 -34.30 -13.10 33.91
N SER A 13 -35.37 -12.42 33.46
CA SER A 13 -35.31 -11.47 32.35
C SER A 13 -34.39 -10.28 32.68
N LEU A 14 -34.49 -9.72 33.88
CA LEU A 14 -33.62 -8.61 34.31
C LEU A 14 -32.15 -9.02 34.35
N LEU A 15 -31.84 -10.20 34.89
CA LEU A 15 -30.47 -10.73 34.92
C LEU A 15 -29.90 -10.92 33.51
N LEU A 16 -30.67 -11.52 32.60
CA LEU A 16 -30.25 -11.74 31.22
C LEU A 16 -29.96 -10.41 30.51
N ASN A 17 -30.86 -9.43 30.63
CA ASN A 17 -30.68 -8.12 30.01
C ASN A 17 -29.47 -7.39 30.57
N THR A 18 -29.25 -7.45 31.89
CA THR A 18 -28.09 -6.83 32.54
C THR A 18 -26.79 -7.47 32.08
N PHE A 19 -26.76 -8.80 31.90
CA PHE A 19 -25.59 -9.52 31.41
C PHE A 19 -25.28 -9.18 29.94
N VAL A 20 -26.29 -9.07 29.07
CA VAL A 20 -26.10 -8.67 27.67
C VAL A 20 -25.58 -7.24 27.57
N LEU A 21 -26.16 -6.31 28.33
CA LEU A 21 -25.70 -4.91 28.39
C LEU A 21 -24.27 -4.80 28.93
N ALA A 22 -23.95 -5.50 30.02
CA ALA A 22 -22.61 -5.53 30.59
C ALA A 22 -21.59 -6.13 29.61
N GLY A 23 -21.95 -7.22 28.92
CA GLY A 23 -21.11 -7.84 27.89
C GLY A 23 -20.87 -6.94 26.69
N PHE A 24 -21.89 -6.21 26.23
CA PHE A 24 -21.77 -5.23 25.15
C PHE A 24 -20.87 -4.06 25.54
N VAL A 25 -21.05 -3.49 26.74
CA VAL A 25 -20.20 -2.39 27.24
C VAL A 25 -18.76 -2.87 27.43
N TYR A 26 -18.55 -4.06 27.98
CA TYR A 26 -17.22 -4.65 28.14
C TYR A 26 -16.51 -4.85 26.78
N ARG A 27 -17.20 -5.41 25.79
CA ARG A 27 -16.68 -5.59 24.42
C ARG A 27 -16.52 -4.27 23.64
N SER A 28 -17.31 -3.26 23.94
CA SER A 28 -17.26 -2.00 23.19
C SER A 28 -16.20 -1.05 23.75
N TRP A 29 -16.01 -1.01 25.09
CA TRP A 29 -15.22 0.03 25.75
C TRP A 29 -13.97 -0.48 26.48
N ILE A 30 -13.95 -1.73 26.98
CA ILE A 30 -12.84 -2.26 27.79
C ILE A 30 -11.90 -3.14 26.95
N MET A 31 -12.46 -3.90 26.02
CA MET A 31 -11.72 -4.61 24.98
C MET A 31 -12.23 -4.14 23.62
N PRO A 32 -11.75 -3.01 23.05
CA PRO A 32 -11.95 -2.77 21.62
C PRO A 32 -11.56 -4.05 20.88
N PRO A 33 -12.29 -4.45 19.82
CA PRO A 33 -11.96 -5.67 19.10
C PRO A 33 -10.48 -5.58 18.81
N ALA A 34 -9.72 -6.54 19.36
CA ALA A 34 -8.38 -6.75 18.89
C ALA A 34 -8.59 -6.94 17.39
N PHE A 35 -8.23 -5.93 16.61
CA PHE A 35 -7.80 -6.18 15.26
C PHE A 35 -6.66 -7.15 15.45
N GLU A 36 -6.97 -8.45 15.48
CA GLU A 36 -6.03 -9.53 15.35
C GLU A 36 -5.43 -9.37 13.95
N HIS A 37 -4.56 -8.37 13.79
CA HIS A 37 -3.44 -8.40 12.86
C HIS A 37 -2.40 -9.38 13.42
N SER A 38 -2.85 -10.56 13.87
CA SER A 38 -2.00 -11.71 14.16
C SER A 38 -1.67 -12.44 12.85
N GLY A 39 -1.51 -11.68 11.76
CA GLY A 39 -0.71 -12.11 10.65
C GLY A 39 0.76 -11.90 11.05
N PRO A 40 1.69 -12.73 10.54
CA PRO A 40 3.10 -12.36 10.59
C PRO A 40 3.25 -10.91 10.09
N PRO A 41 4.18 -10.11 10.65
CA PRO A 41 4.45 -8.79 10.12
C PRO A 41 4.60 -8.90 8.60
N PRO A 42 3.99 -8.01 7.81
CA PRO A 42 4.12 -8.06 6.37
C PRO A 42 5.62 -8.18 6.05
N PRO A 43 6.01 -9.11 5.16
CA PRO A 43 7.41 -9.34 4.88
C PRO A 43 8.07 -8.00 4.59
N PRO A 44 9.31 -7.77 5.06
CA PRO A 44 10.03 -6.54 4.79
C PRO A 44 9.90 -6.27 3.29
N PRO A 45 9.51 -5.05 2.87
CA PRO A 45 9.25 -4.78 1.47
C PRO A 45 10.51 -5.13 0.69
N GLY A 46 10.46 -6.26 -0.04
CA GLY A 46 11.51 -6.64 -0.96
C GLY A 46 11.69 -5.52 -2.00
N PRO A 47 12.72 -5.60 -2.85
CA PRO A 47 12.92 -4.62 -3.92
C PRO A 47 11.64 -4.57 -4.78
N ARG A 48 10.79 -3.56 -4.56
CA ARG A 48 9.60 -3.38 -5.37
C ARG A 48 10.09 -2.84 -6.72
N PRO A 49 9.77 -3.52 -7.83
CA PRO A 49 10.17 -3.04 -9.14
C PRO A 49 9.65 -1.63 -9.34
N SER A 50 10.47 -0.77 -9.93
CA SER A 50 10.04 0.60 -10.24
C SER A 50 8.90 0.58 -11.26
N ALA A 51 8.08 1.63 -11.30
CA ALA A 51 7.00 1.72 -12.29
C ALA A 51 7.55 1.62 -13.72
N LEU A 52 8.75 2.18 -13.96
CA LEU A 52 9.49 2.06 -15.22
C LEU A 52 9.88 0.60 -15.51
N GLU A 53 10.49 -0.10 -14.54
CA GLU A 53 10.81 -1.53 -14.69
C GLU A 53 9.57 -2.36 -15.02
N MET A 54 8.45 -2.11 -14.33
CA MET A 54 7.19 -2.81 -14.60
C MET A 54 6.69 -2.54 -16.02
N VAL A 55 6.66 -1.28 -16.47
CA VAL A 55 6.26 -0.94 -17.85
C VAL A 55 7.16 -1.64 -18.85
N THR A 56 8.47 -1.54 -18.70
CA THR A 56 9.44 -2.08 -19.67
C THR A 56 9.40 -3.61 -19.73
N HIS A 57 9.16 -4.28 -18.61
CA HIS A 57 8.96 -5.73 -18.57
C HIS A 57 7.70 -6.16 -19.34
N GLU A 58 6.62 -5.37 -19.27
CA GLU A 58 5.36 -5.64 -19.99
C GLU A 58 5.40 -5.29 -21.49
N LEU A 59 6.39 -4.49 -21.93
CA LEU A 59 6.57 -4.08 -23.34
C LEU A 59 7.39 -5.06 -24.18
N ASP A 60 7.96 -6.10 -23.56
CA ASP A 60 8.79 -7.11 -24.20
C ASP A 60 9.84 -6.50 -25.15
N LEU A 61 10.71 -5.65 -24.56
CA LEU A 61 11.77 -5.00 -25.30
C LEU A 61 12.78 -6.03 -25.81
N ASP A 62 13.17 -5.90 -27.08
CA ASP A 62 14.25 -6.72 -27.65
C ASP A 62 15.64 -6.26 -27.16
N ASP A 63 16.67 -7.06 -27.44
CA ASP A 63 18.04 -6.78 -26.97
C ASP A 63 18.59 -5.45 -27.52
N THR A 64 18.21 -5.06 -28.74
CA THR A 64 18.65 -3.81 -29.36
C THR A 64 18.02 -2.62 -28.65
N GLN A 65 16.71 -2.70 -28.36
CA GLN A 65 15.98 -1.69 -27.60
C GLN A 65 16.50 -1.58 -26.16
N ARG A 66 16.78 -2.71 -25.50
CA ARG A 66 17.37 -2.74 -24.16
C ARG A 66 18.74 -2.08 -24.12
N GLN A 67 19.58 -2.38 -25.10
CA GLN A 67 20.91 -1.78 -25.20
C GLN A 67 20.83 -0.26 -25.45
N ALA A 68 19.93 0.18 -26.32
CA ALA A 68 19.72 1.60 -26.60
C ALA A 68 19.19 2.37 -25.38
N LEU A 69 18.38 1.73 -24.54
CA LEU A 69 17.76 2.34 -23.36
C LEU A 69 18.56 2.13 -22.07
N LYS A 70 19.67 1.39 -22.12
CA LYS A 70 20.47 1.06 -20.93
C LYS A 70 20.89 2.31 -20.14
N ALA A 71 21.39 3.34 -20.83
CA ALA A 71 21.80 4.58 -20.19
C ALA A 71 20.63 5.29 -19.48
N VAL A 72 19.43 5.26 -20.09
CA VAL A 72 18.21 5.83 -19.51
C VAL A 72 17.82 5.08 -18.24
N PHE A 73 17.88 3.75 -18.26
CA PHE A 73 17.56 2.92 -17.10
C PHE A 73 18.58 3.08 -15.97
N ASP A 74 19.87 3.10 -16.29
CA ASP A 74 20.94 3.25 -15.29
C ASP A 74 20.83 4.63 -14.61
N GLN A 75 20.64 5.70 -15.40
CA GLN A 75 20.47 7.05 -14.87
C GLN A 75 19.23 7.16 -13.99
N TYR A 76 18.07 6.68 -14.47
CA TYR A 76 16.85 6.69 -13.67
C TYR A 76 16.98 5.87 -12.38
N ALA A 77 17.70 4.75 -12.41
CA ALA A 77 17.94 3.93 -11.24
C ALA A 77 18.80 4.64 -10.18
N GLU A 78 19.82 5.39 -10.60
CA GLU A 78 20.63 6.21 -9.69
C GLU A 78 19.82 7.36 -9.09
N ASP A 79 19.15 8.16 -9.93
CA ASP A 79 18.34 9.29 -9.50
C ASP A 79 17.26 8.82 -8.50
N ARG A 80 16.60 7.70 -8.82
CA ARG A 80 15.63 7.07 -7.92
C ARG A 80 16.23 6.66 -6.58
N ARG A 81 17.44 6.09 -6.56
CA ARG A 81 18.10 5.70 -5.31
C ARG A 81 18.34 6.90 -4.42
N GLU A 82 18.83 8.00 -4.98
CA GLU A 82 19.07 9.24 -4.26
C GLU A 82 17.76 9.82 -3.70
N ARG A 83 16.73 9.95 -4.55
CA ARG A 83 15.40 10.45 -4.15
C ARG A 83 14.77 9.62 -3.03
N ILE A 84 14.89 8.29 -3.09
CA ILE A 84 14.38 7.41 -2.03
C ILE A 84 15.09 7.70 -0.71
N ARG A 85 16.42 7.88 -0.72
CA ARG A 85 17.17 8.22 0.50
C ARG A 85 16.72 9.56 1.08
N GLU A 86 16.51 10.57 0.25
CA GLU A 86 16.01 11.88 0.66
C GLU A 86 14.59 11.80 1.27
N ILE A 87 13.68 11.05 0.63
CA ILE A 87 12.33 10.79 1.16
C ILE A 87 12.40 10.13 2.54
N GLN A 88 13.27 9.13 2.72
CA GLN A 88 13.39 8.45 4.01
C GLN A 88 13.95 9.39 5.08
N LYS A 89 14.96 10.20 4.75
CA LYS A 89 15.50 11.22 5.66
C LYS A 89 14.42 12.24 6.07
N LEU A 90 13.54 12.66 5.17
CA LEU A 90 12.42 13.55 5.50
C LEU A 90 11.39 12.85 6.40
N ARG A 91 11.07 11.59 6.14
CA ARG A 91 10.16 10.80 6.99
C ARG A 91 10.72 10.61 8.40
N GLU A 92 12.02 10.35 8.53
CA GLU A 92 12.70 10.26 9.80
C GLU A 92 12.65 11.58 10.57
N GLN A 93 12.85 12.72 9.89
CA GLN A 93 12.72 14.05 10.49
C GLN A 93 11.30 14.35 10.97
N ILE A 94 10.28 14.01 10.17
CA ILE A 94 8.87 14.14 10.55
C ILE A 94 8.58 13.28 11.78
N ALA A 95 9.02 12.02 11.78
CA ALA A 95 8.84 11.12 12.92
C ALA A 95 9.58 11.61 14.17
N ALA A 96 10.78 12.18 14.02
CA ALA A 96 11.52 12.76 15.12
C ALA A 96 10.83 14.00 15.70
N GLU A 97 10.21 14.85 14.86
CA GLU A 97 9.45 16.01 15.32
C GLU A 97 8.21 15.60 16.12
N TYR A 98 7.48 14.57 15.67
CA TYR A 98 6.33 14.02 16.40
C TYR A 98 6.68 13.37 17.74
N ARG A 99 7.93 12.92 17.93
CA ARG A 99 8.37 12.31 19.19
C ARG A 99 8.74 13.33 20.25
N LYS A 100 8.78 14.63 19.92
CA LYS A 100 9.09 15.67 20.90
C LYS A 100 7.92 15.90 21.88
N PRO A 101 8.19 16.35 23.11
CA PRO A 101 7.14 16.71 24.08
C PRO A 101 6.21 17.83 23.59
N THR A 102 6.70 18.71 22.72
CA THR A 102 5.91 19.76 22.07
C THR A 102 6.25 19.74 20.59
N VAL A 103 5.23 19.54 19.76
CA VAL A 103 5.37 19.47 18.30
C VAL A 103 5.46 20.89 17.74
N ASP A 104 6.52 21.17 16.98
CA ASP A 104 6.63 22.40 16.20
C ASP A 104 5.88 22.21 14.87
N LEU A 105 4.65 22.72 14.80
CA LEU A 105 3.80 22.61 13.62
C LEU A 105 4.39 23.34 12.41
N ALA A 106 5.02 24.50 12.59
CA ALA A 106 5.62 25.24 11.49
C ALA A 106 6.76 24.46 10.84
N LYS A 107 7.59 23.80 11.66
CA LYS A 107 8.62 22.90 11.14
C LYS A 107 8.04 21.66 10.46
N LEU A 108 6.97 21.10 11.01
CA LEU A 108 6.30 19.94 10.44
C LEU A 108 5.70 20.25 9.06
N ASP A 109 5.01 21.38 8.93
CA ASP A 109 4.47 21.87 7.66
C ASP A 109 5.58 21.99 6.61
N SER A 110 6.71 22.60 6.97
CA SER A 110 7.87 22.70 6.08
C SER A 110 8.41 21.34 5.62
N LEU A 111 8.48 20.35 6.53
CA LEU A 111 8.93 19.00 6.18
C LEU A 111 7.94 18.27 5.26
N VAL A 112 6.64 18.47 5.46
CA VAL A 112 5.58 17.92 4.60
C VAL A 112 5.61 18.55 3.21
N ASP A 113 5.82 19.86 3.12
CA ASP A 113 5.97 20.57 1.85
C ASP A 113 7.18 20.07 1.06
N GLN A 114 8.32 19.91 1.73
CA GLN A 114 9.54 19.34 1.13
C GLN A 114 9.28 17.92 0.60
N LEU A 115 8.63 17.07 1.39
CA LEU A 115 8.28 15.71 0.99
C LEU A 115 7.33 15.70 -0.21
N THR A 116 6.36 16.61 -0.25
CA THR A 116 5.39 16.73 -1.34
C THR A 116 6.06 17.19 -2.63
N LYS A 117 6.91 18.22 -2.55
CA LYS A 117 7.73 18.69 -3.68
C LYS A 117 8.60 17.57 -4.24
N LEU A 118 9.31 16.86 -3.36
CA LEU A 118 10.20 15.77 -3.76
C LEU A 118 9.45 14.63 -4.45
N ARG A 119 8.26 14.27 -3.97
CA ARG A 119 7.40 13.28 -4.65
C ARG A 119 6.95 13.74 -6.02
N ALA A 120 6.59 15.01 -6.16
CA ALA A 120 6.18 15.57 -7.45
C ALA A 120 7.33 15.59 -8.46
N GLU A 121 8.53 15.98 -8.03
CA GLU A 121 9.75 15.94 -8.85
C GLU A 121 10.08 14.51 -9.28
N PHE A 122 10.04 13.55 -8.36
CA PHE A 122 10.27 12.14 -8.66
C PHE A 122 9.27 11.58 -9.69
N GLN A 123 7.99 11.96 -9.60
CA GLN A 123 6.99 11.57 -10.60
C GLN A 123 7.27 12.18 -11.98
N LYS A 124 7.70 13.45 -12.04
CA LYS A 124 8.07 14.11 -13.30
C LYS A 124 9.28 13.42 -13.94
N GLU A 125 10.31 13.12 -13.17
CA GLU A 125 11.51 12.38 -13.63
C GLU A 125 11.12 11.03 -14.25
N MET A 126 10.21 10.29 -13.62
CA MET A 126 9.67 9.04 -14.17
C MET A 126 8.97 9.25 -15.53
N PHE A 127 8.15 10.29 -15.68
CA PHE A 127 7.50 10.59 -16.97
C PHE A 127 8.51 11.00 -18.05
N HIS A 128 9.55 11.74 -17.69
CA HIS A 128 10.63 12.06 -18.61
C HIS A 128 11.38 10.81 -19.09
N ALA A 129 11.68 9.87 -18.18
CA ALA A 129 12.29 8.59 -18.55
C ALA A 129 11.38 7.77 -19.47
N LEU A 130 10.07 7.71 -19.19
CA LEU A 130 9.10 7.03 -20.05
C LEU A 130 9.00 7.65 -21.45
N ALA A 131 9.06 8.98 -21.56
CA ALA A 131 9.07 9.67 -22.85
C ALA A 131 10.33 9.34 -23.67
N GLN A 132 11.48 9.16 -23.01
CA GLN A 132 12.70 8.71 -23.69
C GLN A 132 12.59 7.26 -24.17
N VAL A 133 11.99 6.38 -23.35
CA VAL A 133 11.68 5.00 -23.74
C VAL A 133 10.78 4.98 -24.97
N GLU A 134 9.71 5.79 -24.97
CA GLU A 134 8.74 5.88 -26.07
C GLU A 134 9.36 6.10 -27.45
N GLY A 135 10.41 6.92 -27.51
CA GLY A 135 11.13 7.24 -28.75
C GLY A 135 11.81 6.02 -29.39
N GLN A 136 12.09 4.97 -28.61
CA GLN A 136 12.73 3.73 -29.07
C GLN A 136 11.73 2.57 -29.27
N LEU A 137 10.44 2.79 -28.98
CA LEU A 137 9.41 1.77 -29.12
C LEU A 137 8.86 1.70 -30.54
N ARG A 138 8.51 0.48 -30.96
CA ARG A 138 7.68 0.22 -32.14
C ARG A 138 6.26 0.79 -31.92
N PRO A 139 5.50 1.10 -32.98
CA PRO A 139 4.16 1.66 -32.85
C PRO A 139 3.22 0.85 -31.94
N GLU A 140 3.24 -0.48 -32.06
CA GLU A 140 2.43 -1.38 -31.23
C GLU A 140 2.83 -1.33 -29.75
N GLN A 141 4.13 -1.32 -29.45
CA GLN A 141 4.65 -1.20 -28.10
C GLN A 141 4.29 0.16 -27.49
N ARG A 142 4.35 1.24 -28.27
CA ARG A 142 3.96 2.58 -27.84
C ARG A 142 2.50 2.65 -27.45
N GLN A 143 1.61 2.10 -28.28
CA GLN A 143 0.19 2.03 -27.97
C GLN A 143 -0.07 1.24 -26.69
N ARG A 144 0.60 0.10 -26.52
CA ARG A 144 0.52 -0.69 -25.28
C ARG A 144 1.01 0.10 -24.07
N MET A 145 2.11 0.85 -24.21
CA MET A 145 2.64 1.71 -23.16
C MET A 145 1.62 2.76 -22.72
N HIS A 146 1.00 3.47 -23.67
CA HIS A 146 -0.01 4.49 -23.39
C HIS A 146 -1.22 3.89 -22.66
N GLN A 147 -1.67 2.71 -23.08
CA GLN A 147 -2.79 2.04 -22.42
C GLN A 147 -2.46 1.66 -20.96
N MET A 148 -1.29 1.06 -20.73
CA MET A 148 -0.84 0.75 -19.36
C MET A 148 -0.73 2.00 -18.48
N MET A 149 -0.28 3.12 -19.04
CA MET A 149 -0.17 4.38 -18.29
C MET A 149 -1.56 4.98 -18.00
N ALA A 150 -2.48 4.95 -18.96
CA ALA A 150 -3.86 5.39 -18.76
C ALA A 150 -4.56 4.56 -17.67
N ASP A 151 -4.40 3.24 -17.69
CA ASP A 151 -4.98 2.34 -16.69
C ASP A 151 -4.42 2.62 -15.29
N ARG A 152 -3.10 2.85 -15.18
CA ARG A 152 -2.44 3.12 -13.90
C ARG A 152 -2.78 4.50 -13.33
N LEU A 153 -2.92 5.52 -14.18
CA LEU A 153 -3.26 6.88 -13.76
C LEU A 153 -4.77 7.06 -13.49
N GLY A 154 -5.60 6.31 -14.21
CA GLY A 154 -7.06 6.30 -14.04
C GLY A 154 -7.55 5.39 -12.92
N ALA A 155 -6.69 4.54 -12.35
CA ALA A 155 -7.07 3.64 -11.27
C ALA A 155 -7.43 4.42 -9.99
N PRO A 156 -8.60 4.14 -9.36
CA PRO A 156 -8.94 4.70 -8.06
C PRO A 156 -7.88 4.32 -7.01
N PHE A 157 -7.46 5.29 -6.19
CA PHE A 157 -6.51 5.07 -5.10
C PHE A 157 -6.88 3.83 -4.27
N GLY A 158 -5.94 2.89 -4.13
CA GLY A 158 -6.10 1.71 -3.28
C GLY A 158 -6.67 0.46 -3.97
N ARG A 159 -7.04 0.51 -5.25
CA ARG A 159 -7.34 -0.73 -6.01
C ARG A 159 -6.05 -1.29 -6.63
N PRO A 160 -5.65 -2.55 -6.30
CA PRO A 160 -4.62 -3.21 -7.08
C PRO A 160 -5.09 -3.34 -8.54
N PRO A 161 -4.16 -3.31 -9.53
CA PRO A 161 -4.53 -3.44 -10.93
C PRO A 161 -5.33 -4.73 -11.14
N ALA A 162 -6.36 -4.69 -12.01
CA ALA A 162 -7.28 -5.81 -12.21
C ALA A 162 -6.58 -7.13 -12.56
N ASN A 163 -5.38 -7.06 -13.15
CA ASN A 163 -4.57 -8.22 -13.51
C ASN A 163 -3.70 -8.78 -12.37
N ALA A 164 -3.60 -8.11 -11.22
CA ALA A 164 -2.90 -8.64 -10.04
C ALA A 164 -3.69 -9.76 -9.33
N ALA A 165 -4.99 -9.90 -9.60
CA ALA A 165 -5.82 -10.96 -9.03
C ALA A 165 -5.55 -12.36 -9.63
N ALA A 166 -4.72 -12.46 -10.69
CA ALA A 166 -4.45 -13.70 -11.39
C ALA A 166 -3.15 -14.41 -10.98
N GLN A 167 -2.36 -13.85 -10.05
CA GLN A 167 -1.20 -14.58 -9.52
C GLN A 167 -1.64 -15.43 -8.32
N PRO A 168 -1.71 -16.76 -8.43
CA PRO A 168 -1.85 -17.61 -7.25
C PRO A 168 -0.61 -17.36 -6.37
N GLY A 169 -0.84 -16.88 -5.14
CA GLY A 169 0.25 -16.67 -4.20
C GLY A 169 1.06 -17.96 -4.01
N PRO A 170 2.39 -17.87 -3.81
CA PRO A 170 3.22 -19.03 -3.51
C PRO A 170 2.84 -19.56 -2.12
N GLY A 171 1.83 -20.43 -2.06
CA GLY A 171 1.30 -20.93 -0.79
C GLY A 171 0.06 -21.82 -0.89
N ALA A 172 -0.61 -21.90 -2.04
CA ALA A 172 -1.67 -22.90 -2.25
C ALA A 172 -1.05 -24.29 -2.46
N GLN A 173 -0.58 -24.94 -1.39
CA GLN A 173 -0.29 -26.37 -1.43
C GLN A 173 -1.62 -27.14 -1.53
N PRO A 174 -1.80 -28.00 -2.56
CA PRO A 174 -2.96 -28.89 -2.65
C PRO A 174 -2.93 -29.89 -1.49
N GLY A 175 -4.10 -30.09 -0.87
CA GLY A 175 -4.29 -30.94 0.30
C GLY A 175 -3.63 -32.32 0.19
N ARG A 176 -2.89 -32.68 1.23
CA ARG A 176 -2.38 -34.04 1.45
C ARG A 176 -3.56 -34.91 1.92
N PRO A 177 -3.90 -36.02 1.25
CA PRO A 177 -4.94 -36.92 1.74
C PRO A 177 -4.48 -37.65 3.02
N PRO A 178 -5.41 -37.98 3.93
CA PRO A 178 -5.08 -38.71 5.15
C PRO A 178 -4.64 -40.14 4.82
N GLN A 179 -3.57 -40.60 5.49
CA GLN A 179 -3.24 -42.01 5.65
C GLN A 179 -3.83 -42.51 6.96
#